data_AF-A0A921MEV3-F1
#
_entry.id   AF-A0A921MEV3-F1
#
_cell.length_a   1.000
_cell.length_b   1.000
_cell.length_c   1.000
_cell.angle_alpha   90.00
_cell.angle_beta   90.00
_cell.angle_gamma   90.00
#
_symmetry.space_group_name_H-M   'P 1'
#
loop_
_entity.id
_entity.type
_entity.pdbx_description
1 polymer ?
#
loop_
_entity_poly.entity_id
_entity_poly.type
_entity_poly.pdbx_seq_one_letter_code
_entity_poly.pdbx_strand_id
1 'polypeptide(L)'
;HSTAGFIDPGFTGHVTLELSNVATLPITLWPGMKIGQLCFFRMSSASSSPYGSAGNLNRYQGQRGPTASRAHRDFYLSPEFAQATVSGAEQTAASGTEAV
;
A
#
# COMPACT_ATOMS: atom_id res chain seq x y z
N HIS A 1 -2.22 1.50 -12.47
CA HIS A 1 -1.36 1.45 -11.28
C HIS A 1 -0.61 2.79 -11.21
N SER A 2 -0.46 3.34 -10.00
CA SER A 2 0.21 4.64 -9.83
C SER A 2 1.58 4.54 -9.14
N THR A 3 1.87 3.52 -8.32
CA THR A 3 3.10 3.50 -7.48
C THR A 3 3.80 2.14 -7.20
N ALA A 4 3.12 0.98 -7.07
CA ALA A 4 3.74 -0.37 -7.03
C ALA A 4 3.55 -1.25 -8.30
N GLY A 5 4.47 -1.16 -9.28
CA GLY A 5 4.26 -1.70 -10.64
C GLY A 5 4.89 -3.06 -10.91
N PHE A 6 5.73 -3.53 -10.00
CA PHE A 6 6.41 -4.82 -10.09
C PHE A 6 5.64 -5.89 -9.32
N ILE A 7 5.68 -7.11 -9.85
CA ILE A 7 5.27 -8.32 -9.16
C ILE A 7 6.56 -9.06 -8.80
N ASP A 8 6.81 -9.23 -7.51
CA ASP A 8 8.10 -9.72 -7.02
C ASP A 8 8.33 -11.21 -7.35
N PRO A 9 9.59 -11.64 -7.59
CA PRO A 9 9.93 -13.04 -7.80
C PRO A 9 9.47 -13.92 -6.64
N GLY A 10 8.73 -15.00 -6.93
CA GLY A 10 8.15 -15.88 -5.91
C GLY A 10 6.71 -15.53 -5.49
N PHE A 11 6.16 -14.39 -5.94
CA PHE A 11 4.77 -14.06 -5.69
C PHE A 11 3.82 -15.11 -6.29
N THR A 12 2.79 -15.46 -5.53
CA THR A 12 1.68 -16.30 -6.00
C THR A 12 0.37 -15.71 -5.49
N GLY A 13 -0.57 -15.39 -6.40
CA GLY A 13 -1.88 -14.85 -6.03
C GLY A 13 -2.55 -14.10 -7.16
N HIS A 14 -3.75 -13.58 -6.90
CA HIS A 14 -4.39 -12.61 -7.80
C HIS A 14 -3.70 -11.25 -7.66
N VAL A 15 -3.49 -10.53 -8.76
CA VAL A 15 -2.92 -9.17 -8.71
C VAL A 15 -4.03 -8.18 -8.37
N THR A 16 -3.82 -7.37 -7.33
CA THR A 16 -4.73 -6.25 -7.02
C THR A 16 -4.47 -5.11 -8.01
N LEU A 17 -5.53 -4.64 -8.68
CA LEU A 17 -5.46 -3.48 -9.57
C LEU A 17 -6.04 -2.25 -8.88
N GLU A 18 -5.26 -1.17 -8.87
CA GLU A 18 -5.74 0.17 -8.51
C GLU A 18 -6.21 0.88 -9.80
N LEU A 19 -7.51 1.18 -9.85
CA LEU A 19 -8.17 1.79 -11.00
C LEU A 19 -8.76 3.14 -10.59
N SER A 20 -8.44 4.18 -11.36
CA SER A 20 -9.00 5.51 -11.21
C SER A 20 -9.56 5.99 -12.54
N ASN A 21 -10.78 6.54 -12.52
CA ASN A 21 -11.35 7.21 -13.68
C ASN A 21 -10.94 8.69 -13.66
N VAL A 22 -10.11 9.10 -14.62
CA VAL A 22 -9.68 10.50 -14.79
C VAL A 22 -10.47 11.23 -15.89
N ALA A 23 -11.46 10.58 -16.50
CA ALA A 23 -12.35 11.18 -17.49
C ALA A 23 -13.56 11.86 -16.82
N THR A 24 -14.27 12.69 -17.60
CA THR A 24 -15.49 13.39 -17.14
C THR A 24 -16.74 12.51 -17.18
N LEU A 25 -16.68 11.34 -17.82
CA LEU A 25 -17.79 10.41 -17.97
C LEU A 25 -17.54 9.10 -17.20
N PRO A 26 -18.59 8.45 -16.67
CA PRO A 26 -18.47 7.12 -16.09
C PRO A 26 -17.98 6.09 -17.11
N ILE A 27 -17.15 5.14 -16.65
CA ILE A 27 -16.66 4.02 -17.44
C ILE A 27 -17.22 2.73 -16.84
N THR A 28 -17.88 1.91 -17.66
CA THR A 28 -18.39 0.61 -17.22
C THR A 28 -17.28 -0.43 -17.30
N LEU A 29 -17.03 -1.14 -16.19
CA LEU A 29 -16.11 -2.26 -16.12
C LEU A 29 -16.88 -3.57 -16.07
N TRP A 30 -16.51 -4.52 -16.94
CA TRP A 30 -17.16 -5.82 -17.04
C TRP A 30 -16.23 -6.93 -16.52
N PRO A 31 -16.71 -7.83 -15.64
CA PRO A 31 -15.94 -9.01 -15.27
C PRO A 31 -15.50 -9.81 -16.51
N GLY A 32 -14.22 -10.15 -16.59
CA GLY A 32 -13.63 -10.88 -17.72
C GLY A 32 -13.11 -10.01 -18.87
N MET A 33 -13.31 -8.68 -18.85
CA MET A 33 -12.70 -7.80 -19.84
C MET A 33 -11.18 -7.74 -19.69
N LYS A 34 -10.47 -7.51 -20.80
CA LYS A 34 -9.02 -7.23 -20.76
C LYS A 34 -8.80 -5.87 -20.11
N ILE A 35 -7.98 -5.82 -19.05
CA ILE A 35 -7.78 -4.62 -18.22
C ILE A 35 -6.31 -4.19 -18.08
N GLY A 36 -5.37 -5.02 -18.57
CA GLY A 36 -3.94 -4.76 -18.48
C GLY A 36 -3.13 -5.86 -19.14
N GLN A 37 -1.80 -5.72 -19.08
CA GLN A 37 -0.83 -6.67 -19.61
C GLN A 37 0.28 -6.90 -18.60
N LEU A 38 0.86 -8.11 -18.63
CA LEU A 38 2.04 -8.44 -17.84
C LEU A 38 3.27 -8.43 -18.75
N CYS A 39 4.33 -7.79 -18.27
CA CYS A 39 5.65 -7.84 -18.90
C CYS A 39 6.60 -8.57 -17.96
N PHE A 40 7.32 -9.57 -18.47
CA PHE A 40 8.25 -10.38 -17.70
C PHE A 40 9.68 -9.96 -17.99
N PHE A 41 10.44 -9.66 -16.93
CA PHE A 41 11.85 -9.34 -17.01
C PHE A 41 12.66 -10.46 -16.37
N ARG A 42 13.69 -10.94 -17.06
CA ARG A 42 14.59 -11.95 -16.53
C ARG A 42 15.54 -11.30 -15.51
N MET A 43 15.63 -11.89 -14.32
CA MET A 43 16.65 -11.50 -13.33
C MET A 43 18.04 -12.00 -13.75
N SER A 44 19.10 -11.30 -13.32
CA SER A 44 20.48 -11.71 -13.52
C SER A 44 20.83 -13.02 -12.79
N SER A 45 20.18 -13.27 -11.66
CA SER A 45 20.28 -14.51 -10.86
C SER A 45 18.97 -14.79 -10.12
N ALA A 46 18.85 -15.96 -9.49
CA ALA A 46 17.70 -16.26 -8.63
C ALA A 46 17.69 -15.33 -7.39
N SER A 47 16.50 -14.91 -6.96
CA SER A 47 16.35 -14.12 -5.73
C SER A 47 16.76 -14.94 -4.51
N SER A 48 17.64 -14.39 -3.67
CA SER A 48 18.01 -15.00 -2.37
C SER A 48 16.87 -14.95 -1.35
N SER A 49 16.00 -13.95 -1.46
CA SER A 49 14.84 -13.75 -0.58
C SER A 49 13.59 -13.50 -1.44
N PRO A 50 13.04 -14.53 -2.09
CA PRO A 50 11.85 -14.40 -2.92
C PRO A 50 10.64 -13.98 -2.08
N TYR A 51 9.64 -13.38 -2.73
CA TYR A 51 8.39 -13.02 -2.08
C TYR A 51 7.73 -14.25 -1.46
N GLY A 52 7.32 -14.13 -0.19
CA GLY A 52 6.81 -15.24 0.62
C GLY A 52 7.87 -15.97 1.46
N SER A 53 9.18 -15.69 1.33
CA SER A 53 10.20 -16.25 2.22
C SER A 53 10.12 -15.68 3.65
N ALA A 54 10.49 -16.47 4.67
CA ALA A 54 10.50 -16.00 6.05
C ALA A 54 11.42 -14.77 6.21
N GLY A 55 10.95 -13.73 6.91
CA GLY A 55 11.73 -12.52 7.23
C GLY A 55 11.38 -11.26 6.42
N ASN A 56 10.71 -11.39 5.26
CA ASN A 56 10.23 -10.23 4.51
C ASN A 56 8.76 -9.97 4.82
N LEU A 57 8.41 -8.69 4.93
CA LEU A 57 7.08 -8.19 5.31
C LEU A 57 5.92 -8.70 4.45
N ASN A 58 6.18 -9.44 3.35
CA ASN A 58 5.31 -10.35 2.57
C ASN A 58 3.82 -10.29 2.91
N ARG A 59 3.22 -9.15 2.63
CA ARG A 59 1.89 -8.84 3.14
C ARG A 59 0.78 -9.56 2.38
N TYR A 60 1.05 -10.08 1.18
CA TYR A 60 0.00 -10.45 0.22
C TYR A 60 0.21 -11.81 -0.45
N GLN A 61 1.11 -12.66 0.06
CA GLN A 61 1.35 -13.97 -0.53
C GLN A 61 0.10 -14.84 -0.46
N GLY A 62 -0.24 -15.49 -1.57
CA GLY A 62 -1.41 -16.35 -1.69
C GLY A 62 -2.75 -15.61 -1.82
N GLN A 63 -2.76 -14.28 -1.95
CA GLN A 63 -4.01 -13.52 -1.90
C GLN A 63 -5.02 -13.93 -2.98
N ARG A 64 -6.31 -13.82 -2.63
CA ARG A 64 -7.44 -14.07 -3.52
C ARG A 64 -8.29 -12.81 -3.60
N GLY A 65 -8.32 -12.20 -4.78
CA GLY A 65 -9.03 -10.96 -5.04
C GLY A 65 -8.29 -9.73 -4.46
N PRO A 66 -8.96 -8.57 -4.42
CA PRO A 66 -8.36 -7.31 -3.96
C PRO A 66 -8.28 -7.28 -2.44
N THR A 67 -7.20 -7.82 -1.87
CA THR A 67 -6.97 -7.76 -0.41
C THR A 67 -6.72 -6.31 0.01
N ALA A 68 -7.43 -5.84 1.04
CA ALA A 68 -7.26 -4.50 1.59
C ALA A 68 -5.82 -4.27 2.10
N SER A 69 -5.41 -2.99 2.12
CA SER A 69 -4.06 -2.60 2.52
C SER A 69 -3.69 -3.11 3.92
N ARG A 70 -2.48 -3.65 4.03
CA ARG A 70 -1.83 -4.07 5.28
C ARG A 70 -0.67 -3.16 5.67
N ALA A 71 -0.63 -1.93 5.15
CA ALA A 71 0.43 -0.96 5.46
C ALA A 71 0.54 -0.64 6.96
N HIS A 72 -0.54 -0.81 7.72
CA HIS A 72 -0.55 -0.69 9.19
C HIS A 72 0.33 -1.73 9.90
N ARG A 73 0.57 -2.90 9.28
CA ARG A 73 1.46 -3.92 9.83
C ARG A 73 2.89 -3.43 9.66
N ASP A 74 3.56 -3.20 10.78
CA ASP A 74 4.92 -2.68 10.84
C ASP A 74 5.01 -1.23 10.30
N PHE A 75 3.93 -0.46 10.50
CA PHE A 75 3.96 0.98 10.29
C PHE A 75 4.92 1.62 11.29
N TYR A 76 5.88 2.38 10.79
CA TYR A 76 6.78 3.18 11.61
C TYR A 76 6.82 4.60 11.07
N LEU A 77 6.87 5.56 11.99
CA LEU A 77 7.19 6.95 11.67
C LEU A 77 8.71 7.08 11.68
N SER A 78 9.29 7.74 10.69
CA SER A 78 10.71 8.10 10.78
C SER A 78 10.90 9.04 11.99
N PRO A 79 12.10 9.01 12.62
CA PRO A 79 12.35 9.78 13.84
C PRO A 79 12.02 11.28 13.70
N GLU A 80 12.25 11.84 12.50
CA GLU A 80 11.96 13.23 12.16
C GLU A 80 10.46 13.60 12.29
N PHE A 81 9.55 12.68 11.98
CA PHE A 81 8.10 12.89 12.07
C PHE A 81 7.53 12.42 13.42
N ALA A 82 8.20 11.51 14.11
CA ALA A 82 7.80 11.08 15.45
C ALA A 82 7.90 12.22 16.49
N GLN A 83 8.92 13.08 16.38
CA GLN A 83 9.12 14.20 17.31
C GLN A 83 8.10 15.34 17.14
N ALA A 84 7.61 15.57 15.91
CA ALA A 84 6.62 16.61 15.61
C ALA A 84 5.23 16.32 16.20
N THR A 85 4.93 15.07 16.53
CA THR A 85 3.63 14.68 17.11
C THR A 85 3.59 14.94 18.63
N VAL A 86 4.75 14.95 19.29
CA VAL A 86 4.85 15.17 20.74
C VAL A 86 4.70 16.66 21.09
N SER A 87 5.07 17.59 20.20
CA SER A 87 5.00 19.03 20.46
C SER A 87 3.61 19.66 20.24
N GLY A 88 2.66 18.95 19.62
CA GLY A 88 1.32 19.48 19.30
C GLY A 88 0.20 19.12 20.29
N ALA A 89 0.45 18.20 21.23
CA ALA A 89 -0.58 17.70 22.15
C ALA A 89 -0.67 18.49 23.48
N GLU A 90 0.27 19.41 23.74
CA GLU A 90 0.35 20.11 25.04
C GLU A 90 -0.31 21.50 25.03
N GLN A 91 -0.99 21.88 23.94
CA GLN A 91 -1.51 23.26 23.77
C GLN A 91 -3.02 23.33 23.54
N THR A 92 -3.82 22.49 24.20
CA THR A 92 -5.30 22.68 24.30
C THR A 92 -5.86 22.39 25.69
N ALA A 93 -5.07 22.59 26.75
CA ALA A 93 -5.52 22.40 28.13
C ALA A 93 -5.05 23.50 29.09
N ALA A 94 -5.22 24.78 28.72
CA ALA A 94 -5.07 25.90 29.67
C ALA A 94 -5.76 27.19 29.19
N SER A 95 -7.09 27.26 29.33
CA SER A 95 -7.80 28.50 29.73
C SER A 95 -9.31 28.25 29.84
N GLY A 96 -9.74 27.75 31.01
CA GLY A 96 -11.08 28.04 31.52
C GLY A 96 -11.07 29.33 32.33
N THR A 97 -12.27 29.89 32.56
CA THR A 97 -12.67 31.07 33.38
C THR A 97 -12.34 32.46 32.78
N GLU A 98 -13.25 33.42 32.57
CA GLU A 98 -14.65 33.67 32.95
C GLU A 98 -15.33 34.72 32.01
N ALA A 99 -16.67 34.80 32.11
CA ALA A 99 -17.52 36.00 32.06
C ALA A 99 -18.19 36.48 30.75
N VAL A 100 -19.53 36.51 30.86
CA VAL A 100 -20.64 37.10 30.07
C VAL A 100 -21.14 36.31 28.86
#